data_AF-A0A096AGJ6-F1
#
_entry.id   AF-A0A096AGJ6-F1
#
_cell.length_a   1.000
_cell.length_b   1.000
_cell.length_c   1.000
_cell.angle_alpha   90.00
_cell.angle_beta   90.00
_cell.angle_gamma   90.00
#
_symmetry.space_group_name_H-M   'P 1'
#
loop_
_entity.id
_entity.type
_entity.pdbx_description
1 polymer ?
#
loop_
_entity_poly.entity_id
_entity_poly.type
_entity_poly.pdbx_seq_one_letter_code
_entity_poly.pdbx_strand_id
1 'polypeptide(L)'
;MMQTNDIYNTCLDISNVLNAGDISNARSKVITLLHEINGTNNNSYMELVNHLIREVGLLPYIDTYTASWEDRFVCEVFKVNIGERKPAL
;
A
#
# COMPACT_ATOMS: atom_id res chain seq x y z
N MET A 1 -12.07 -2.04 -14.57
CA MET A 1 -11.17 -0.93 -14.18
C MET A 1 -11.93 -0.14 -13.13
N MET A 2 -11.48 -0.16 -11.87
CA MET A 2 -12.16 0.56 -10.77
C MET A 2 -12.16 2.05 -11.05
N GLN A 3 -13.29 2.70 -10.78
CA GLN A 3 -13.37 4.15 -10.87
C GLN A 3 -12.78 4.78 -9.60
N THR A 4 -12.41 6.04 -9.69
CA THR A 4 -11.77 6.80 -8.61
C THR A 4 -12.57 6.80 -7.29
N ASN A 5 -13.91 6.87 -7.37
CA ASN A 5 -14.79 6.78 -6.19
C ASN A 5 -14.76 5.38 -5.55
N ASP A 6 -14.61 4.32 -6.33
CA ASP A 6 -14.60 2.96 -5.82
C ASP A 6 -13.35 2.73 -4.96
N ILE A 7 -12.20 3.22 -5.43
CA ILE A 7 -10.92 3.17 -4.70
C ILE A 7 -11.06 3.89 -3.35
N TYR A 8 -11.62 5.11 -3.34
CA TYR A 8 -11.82 5.85 -2.10
C TYR A 8 -12.71 5.09 -1.10
N ASN A 9 -13.84 4.56 -1.56
CA ASN A 9 -14.76 3.80 -0.71
C ASN A 9 -14.11 2.54 -0.15
N THR A 10 -13.30 1.84 -0.95
CA THR A 10 -12.53 0.68 -0.50
C THR A 10 -11.50 1.09 0.56
N CYS A 11 -10.77 2.18 0.38
CA CYS A 11 -9.83 2.69 1.39
C CYS A 11 -10.53 3.07 2.69
N LEU A 12 -11.71 3.68 2.61
CA LEU A 12 -12.53 4.01 3.79
C LEU A 12 -12.96 2.76 4.55
N ASP A 13 -13.42 1.73 3.83
CA ASP A 13 -13.79 0.44 4.42
C ASP A 13 -12.60 -0.21 5.14
N ILE A 14 -11.42 -0.23 4.50
CA ILE A 14 -10.19 -0.75 5.12
C ILE A 14 -9.85 0.03 6.39
N SER A 15 -9.96 1.36 6.36
CA SER A 15 -9.68 2.21 7.51
C SER A 15 -10.61 1.91 8.70
N ASN A 16 -11.88 1.64 8.43
CA ASN A 16 -12.84 1.23 9.47
C ASN A 16 -12.46 -0.13 10.08
N VAL A 17 -12.01 -1.08 9.26
CA VAL A 17 -11.56 -2.40 9.73
C VAL A 17 -10.29 -2.27 10.58
N LEU A 18 -9.34 -1.42 10.18
CA LEU A 18 -8.15 -1.08 10.97
C LEU A 18 -8.52 -0.48 12.32
N ASN A 19 -9.44 0.50 12.33
CA ASN A 19 -9.91 1.14 13.56
C ASN A 19 -10.65 0.17 14.51
N ALA A 20 -11.27 -0.87 13.96
CA ALA A 20 -11.88 -1.96 14.73
C ALA A 20 -10.83 -2.96 15.29
N GLY A 21 -9.56 -2.84 14.93
CA GLY A 21 -8.46 -3.69 15.38
C GLY A 21 -8.30 -5.00 14.59
N ASP A 22 -9.07 -5.21 13.51
CA ASP A 22 -9.00 -6.43 12.70
C ASP A 22 -7.95 -6.30 11.58
N ILE A 23 -6.68 -6.33 12.00
CA ILE A 23 -5.53 -6.15 11.10
C ILE A 23 -5.48 -7.24 10.01
N SER A 24 -5.88 -8.47 10.33
CA SER A 24 -5.83 -9.59 9.37
C SER A 24 -6.80 -9.38 8.19
N ASN A 25 -8.00 -8.90 8.49
CA ASN A 25 -9.00 -8.58 7.48
C ASN A 25 -8.62 -7.33 6.70
N ALA A 26 -8.16 -6.27 7.38
CA ALA A 26 -7.64 -5.08 6.73
C ALA A 26 -6.52 -5.43 5.73
N ARG A 27 -5.57 -6.29 6.14
CA ARG A 27 -4.48 -6.76 5.28
C ARG A 27 -5.00 -7.50 4.05
N SER A 28 -5.97 -8.40 4.23
CA SER A 28 -6.59 -9.13 3.13
C SER A 28 -7.25 -8.20 2.12
N LYS A 29 -7.98 -7.19 2.61
CA LYS A 29 -8.62 -6.17 1.77
C LYS A 29 -7.62 -5.30 1.03
N VAL A 30 -6.49 -4.92 1.65
CA VAL A 30 -5.41 -4.19 0.97
C VAL A 30 -4.82 -5.02 -0.16
N ILE A 31 -4.62 -6.33 0.01
CA ILE A 31 -4.15 -7.21 -1.07
C ILE A 31 -5.13 -7.23 -2.25
N THR A 32 -6.43 -7.32 -1.98
CA THR A 32 -7.46 -7.23 -3.02
C THR A 32 -7.45 -5.89 -3.73
N LEU A 33 -7.35 -4.78 -2.99
CA LEU A 33 -7.25 -3.45 -3.56
C LEU A 33 -6.02 -3.33 -4.49
N LEU A 34 -4.86 -3.81 -4.05
CA LEU A 34 -3.64 -3.82 -4.85
C LEU A 34 -3.79 -4.64 -6.13
N HIS A 35 -4.52 -5.75 -6.08
CA HIS A 35 -4.82 -6.54 -7.27
C HIS A 35 -5.71 -5.77 -8.27
N GLU A 36 -6.77 -5.12 -7.78
CA GLU A 36 -7.75 -4.41 -8.61
C GLU A 36 -7.19 -3.13 -9.27
N ILE A 37 -6.26 -2.46 -8.60
CA ILE A 37 -5.61 -1.24 -9.13
C ILE A 37 -4.38 -1.54 -9.99
N ASN A 38 -3.91 -2.79 -10.03
CA ASN A 38 -2.77 -3.18 -10.84
C ASN A 38 -3.13 -3.07 -12.33
N GLY A 39 -2.62 -2.03 -13.01
CA GLY A 39 -2.94 -1.70 -14.40
C GLY A 39 -3.74 -0.41 -14.59
N THR A 40 -4.14 0.28 -13.52
CA THR A 40 -4.68 1.65 -13.58
C THR A 40 -3.57 2.69 -13.40
N ASN A 41 -3.41 3.62 -14.35
CA ASN A 41 -2.51 4.80 -14.25
C ASN A 41 -3.04 5.86 -13.26
N ASN A 42 -3.56 5.43 -12.10
CA ASN A 42 -4.26 6.33 -11.18
C ASN A 42 -3.36 6.74 -10.01
N ASN A 43 -2.40 7.64 -10.29
CA ASN A 43 -1.44 8.14 -9.31
C ASN A 43 -2.07 8.93 -8.15
N SER A 44 -3.29 9.44 -8.30
CA SER A 44 -3.90 10.35 -7.31
C SER A 44 -4.23 9.72 -5.95
N TYR A 45 -4.26 8.39 -5.84
CA TYR A 45 -4.62 7.70 -4.59
C TYR A 45 -3.48 6.90 -3.98
N MET A 46 -2.29 6.90 -4.60
CA MET A 46 -1.20 6.05 -4.12
C MET A 46 -0.63 6.47 -2.77
N GLU A 47 -0.68 7.76 -2.39
CA GLU A 47 -0.32 8.14 -1.01
C GLU A 47 -1.24 7.48 0.03
N LEU A 48 -2.56 7.46 -0.23
CA LEU A 48 -3.52 6.81 0.66
C LEU A 48 -3.33 5.29 0.68
N VAL A 49 -3.09 4.69 -0.48
CA VAL A 49 -2.82 3.25 -0.59
C VAL A 49 -1.52 2.89 0.13
N ASN A 50 -0.44 3.68 -0.03
CA ASN A 50 0.83 3.49 0.67
C ASN A 50 0.67 3.59 2.19
N HIS A 51 -0.15 4.54 2.67
CA HIS A 51 -0.49 4.61 4.08
C HIS A 51 -1.13 3.31 4.59
N LEU A 52 -2.12 2.78 3.87
CA LEU A 52 -2.77 1.51 4.23
C LEU A 52 -1.79 0.33 4.18
N ILE A 53 -0.93 0.26 3.16
CA ILE A 53 0.13 -0.75 3.04
C ILE A 53 1.04 -0.75 4.27
N ARG A 54 1.44 0.43 4.74
CA ARG A 54 2.28 0.60 5.93
C ARG A 54 1.56 0.12 7.19
N GLU A 55 0.30 0.51 7.39
CA GLU A 55 -0.51 0.12 8.56
C GLU A 55 -0.73 -1.41 8.63
N VAL A 56 -0.87 -2.09 7.50
CA VAL A 56 -1.04 -3.56 7.46
C VAL A 56 0.29 -4.35 7.35
N GLY A 57 1.43 -3.66 7.32
CA GLY A 57 2.77 -4.27 7.27
C GLY A 57 3.15 -4.90 5.93
N LEU A 58 2.59 -4.44 4.81
CA LEU A 58 2.88 -4.92 3.45
C LEU A 58 3.99 -4.10 2.76
N LEU A 59 5.04 -3.72 3.50
CA LEU A 59 6.09 -2.79 3.04
C LEU A 59 6.68 -3.04 1.62
N PRO A 60 6.86 -4.29 1.16
CA PRO A 60 7.36 -4.55 -0.20
C PRO A 60 6.45 -4.04 -1.34
N TYR A 61 5.19 -3.72 -1.02
CA TYR A 61 4.20 -3.23 -2.00
C TYR A 61 4.11 -1.71 -2.08
N ILE A 62 4.89 -0.96 -1.27
CA ILE A 62 4.91 0.51 -1.33
C ILE A 62 5.39 0.98 -2.71
N ASP A 63 4.60 1.81 -3.38
CA ASP A 63 5.02 2.47 -4.61
C ASP A 63 5.93 3.66 -4.29
N THR A 64 7.24 3.45 -4.42
CA THR A 64 8.27 4.47 -4.15
C THR A 64 8.19 5.72 -5.05
N TYR A 65 7.54 5.65 -6.22
CA TYR A 65 7.43 6.81 -7.13
C TYR A 65 6.45 7.85 -6.62
N THR A 66 5.35 7.39 -6.01
CA THR A 66 4.27 8.21 -5.44
C THR A 66 4.30 8.27 -3.91
N ALA A 67 5.23 7.53 -3.28
CA ALA A 67 5.44 7.51 -1.84
C ALA A 67 5.76 8.89 -1.25
N SER A 68 5.19 9.14 -0.08
CA SER A 68 5.61 10.20 0.84
C SER A 68 7.07 10.03 1.25
N TRP A 69 7.66 11.07 1.84
CA TRP A 69 9.04 10.97 2.33
C TRP A 69 9.18 9.91 3.43
N GLU A 70 8.17 9.79 4.30
CA GLU A 70 8.10 8.80 5.37
C GLU A 70 8.07 7.38 4.82
N ASP A 71 7.24 7.12 3.80
CA ASP A 71 7.14 5.80 3.17
C ASP A 71 8.46 5.43 2.49
N ARG A 72 9.12 6.39 1.83
CA ARG A 72 10.46 6.19 1.27
C ARG A 72 11.49 5.85 2.35
N PHE A 73 11.48 6.57 3.47
CA PHE A 73 12.39 6.32 4.57
C PHE A 73 12.20 4.92 5.15
N VAL A 74 10.95 4.49 5.35
CA VAL A 74 10.63 3.13 5.78
C VAL A 74 11.21 2.12 4.80
N CYS A 75 10.97 2.29 3.49
CA CYS A 75 11.56 1.41 2.49
C CYS A 75 13.09 1.35 2.58
N GLU A 76 13.78 2.48 2.72
CA GLU A 76 15.25 2.49 2.85
C GLU A 76 15.76 1.75 4.09
N VAL A 77 15.10 1.90 5.23
CA VAL A 77 15.50 1.24 6.49
C VAL A 77 15.33 -0.28 6.41
N PHE A 78 14.31 -0.75 5.69
CA PHE A 78 14.03 -2.18 5.54
C PHE A 78 14.71 -2.84 4.34
N LYS A 79 15.42 -2.08 3.50
CA LYS A 79 16.23 -2.66 2.43
C LYS A 79 17.34 -3.52 3.01
N VAL A 80 17.31 -4.80 2.70
CA VAL A 80 18.39 -5.73 3.03
C VAL A 80 19.21 -5.98 1.77
N ASN A 81 20.53 -5.91 1.90
CA ASN A 81 21.42 -6.27 0.81
C ASN A 81 21.43 -7.80 0.66
N ILE A 82 20.68 -8.29 -0.33
CA ILE A 82 20.59 -9.72 -0.67
C ILE A 82 21.65 -10.17 -1.69
N GLY A 83 22.65 -9.33 -2.01
CA GLY A 83 23.69 -9.66 -2.99
C GLY A 83 23.28 -9.52 -4.46
N GLU A 84 22.04 -9.12 -4.76
CA GLU A 84 21.58 -8.82 -6.12
C GLU A 84 21.74 -7.34 -6.49
N ARG A 85 21.82 -7.02 -7.79
CA ARG A 85 22.02 -5.64 -8.31
C ARG A 85 20.91 -4.66 -7.94
N LYS A 86 19.77 -5.13 -7.44
CA LYS A 86 18.72 -4.31 -6.83
C LYS A 86 18.44 -4.82 -5.42
N PRO A 87 18.46 -3.95 -4.39
CA PRO A 87 18.02 -4.34 -3.06
C PRO A 87 16.53 -4.73 -3.13
N ALA A 88 16.20 -5.88 -2.54
CA ALA A 88 14.82 -6.31 -2.35
C ALA A 88 14.30 -5.80 -1.00
N LEU A 89 13.02 -5.45 -0.97
CA LEU A 89 12.23 -5.16 0.22
C LEU A 89 11.60 -6.43 0.77
#